data_AF-A0AA35GB31-F1
#
_entry.id   AF-A0AA35GB31-F1
#
_cell.length_a   1.000
_cell.length_b   1.000
_cell.length_c   1.000
_cell.angle_alpha   90.00
_cell.angle_beta   90.00
_cell.angle_gamma   90.00
#
_symmetry.space_group_name_H-M   'P 1'
#
loop_
_entity.id
_entity.type
_entity.pdbx_description
1 polymer ?
#
loop_
_entity_poly.entity_id
_entity_poly.type
_entity_poly.pdbx_seq_one_letter_code
_entity_poly.pdbx_strand_id
1 'polypeptide(L)'
;MTVPLVCIDPGHGGLDPGASGNGLVEKEVVLDLALRIRDHLLAQYDVQVMMTRETDIYVSLADRCRLANEAGADYFHSVHCNAFDDPAAEGYEDYIHTSLSDTSRTAQIRDAVHAEIMGFLAPYGVQDRGKKKADFYVLRRTVMSAVLTENLFLTNAQDAALPRQSEFRDQLAAAHARGIARALGLQPKSGGTGTPILGPAQVSTEQARTWARKRGATAEFVGLADLYWRLAPERGGVRPEVAFSQAAKETGFGHFGGTVKPGWHNPAGLKTFRGGADDDPAAYQKFPSWEAGVTAHLDHLALYAGAPGYPRKDTPDERHLPSRFGVTRTVEGLGGRDRWAPTPDYGVSIVRDYLASLMVTQAEPEDEVVRLREQVEELKAALARSEVARMAAEEAARLCRERLRQIVDLARESV
;
A
#
# COMPACT_ATOMS: atom_id res chain seq x y z
N MET A 1 27.64 6.82 -13.51
CA MET A 1 28.07 6.85 -12.10
C MET A 1 28.13 5.42 -11.62
N THR A 2 29.12 5.06 -10.81
CA THR A 2 29.20 3.72 -10.20
C THR A 2 28.16 3.60 -9.09
N VAL A 3 27.49 2.45 -8.99
CA VAL A 3 26.50 2.17 -7.94
C VAL A 3 27.25 2.04 -6.60
N PRO A 4 26.93 2.86 -5.57
CA PRO A 4 27.67 2.87 -4.30
C PRO A 4 27.64 1.51 -3.59
N LEU A 5 28.75 1.13 -2.97
CA LEU A 5 28.88 -0.05 -2.13
C LEU A 5 28.79 0.33 -0.64
N VAL A 6 27.75 -0.13 0.04
CA VAL A 6 27.55 0.04 1.48
C VAL A 6 28.00 -1.23 2.21
N CYS A 7 28.91 -1.09 3.18
CA CYS A 7 29.27 -2.15 4.10
C CYS A 7 28.45 -2.04 5.39
N ILE A 8 27.62 -3.04 5.69
CA ILE A 8 26.89 -3.15 6.95
C ILE A 8 27.64 -4.10 7.88
N ASP A 9 27.94 -3.64 9.09
CA ASP A 9 28.69 -4.40 10.08
C ASP A 9 27.81 -4.71 11.31
N PRO A 10 27.24 -5.92 11.41
CA PRO A 10 26.56 -6.34 12.63
C PRO A 10 27.60 -6.63 13.72
N GLY A 11 27.59 -5.84 14.80
CA GLY A 11 28.52 -5.96 15.92
C GLY A 11 28.59 -7.38 16.51
N HIS A 12 29.71 -7.74 17.15
CA HIS A 12 29.88 -9.02 17.87
C HIS A 12 29.69 -10.26 16.96
N GLY A 13 29.36 -11.42 17.53
CA GLY A 13 29.09 -12.66 16.78
C GLY A 13 29.94 -13.84 17.24
N GLY A 14 29.41 -15.06 17.06
CA GLY A 14 30.04 -16.29 17.49
C GLY A 14 30.34 -16.30 18.99
N LEU A 15 31.63 -16.32 19.33
CA LEU A 15 32.14 -16.35 20.71
C LEU A 15 31.99 -15.02 21.46
N ASP A 16 31.75 -13.93 20.75
CA ASP A 16 31.49 -12.62 21.35
C ASP A 16 29.98 -12.37 21.36
N PRO A 17 29.29 -12.46 22.51
CA PRO A 17 27.85 -12.21 22.59
C PRO A 17 27.49 -10.72 22.52
N GLY A 18 28.45 -9.83 22.77
CA GLY A 18 28.18 -8.44 23.12
C GLY A 18 27.41 -8.32 24.44
N ALA A 19 26.65 -7.23 24.57
CA ALA A 19 25.77 -7.01 25.69
C ALA A 19 24.68 -8.10 25.81
N SER A 20 24.28 -8.39 27.05
CA SER A 20 23.14 -9.27 27.33
C SER A 20 22.31 -8.65 28.44
N GLY A 21 21.00 -8.60 28.25
CA GLY A 21 20.08 -7.97 29.19
C GLY A 21 18.64 -8.29 28.81
N ASN A 22 17.78 -8.42 29.81
CA ASN A 22 16.35 -8.66 29.61
C ASN A 22 16.06 -9.83 28.63
N GLY A 23 16.87 -10.90 28.65
CA GLY A 23 16.69 -12.07 27.77
C GLY A 23 17.00 -11.83 26.29
N LEU A 24 17.65 -10.71 25.95
CA LEU A 24 18.20 -10.43 24.64
C LEU A 24 19.73 -10.56 24.67
N VAL A 25 20.30 -10.98 23.55
CA VAL A 25 21.75 -11.04 23.32
C VAL A 25 22.08 -10.15 22.13
N GLU A 26 22.99 -9.20 22.29
CA GLU A 26 23.28 -8.16 21.31
C GLU A 26 23.61 -8.74 19.94
N LYS A 27 24.51 -9.73 19.85
CA LYS A 27 24.92 -10.34 18.58
C LYS A 27 23.75 -10.86 17.74
N GLU A 28 22.65 -11.27 18.36
CA GLU A 28 21.45 -11.79 17.70
C GLU A 28 20.56 -10.64 17.22
N VAL A 29 20.33 -9.65 18.09
CA VAL A 29 19.51 -8.47 17.77
C VAL A 29 20.13 -7.69 16.62
N VAL A 30 21.44 -7.42 16.69
CA VAL A 30 22.15 -6.62 15.68
C VAL A 30 22.32 -7.36 14.37
N LEU A 31 22.42 -8.70 14.38
CA LEU A 31 22.44 -9.49 13.14
C LEU A 31 21.10 -9.40 12.40
N ASP A 32 19.99 -9.64 13.11
CA ASP A 32 18.66 -9.55 12.51
C ASP A 32 18.37 -8.12 12.01
N LEU A 33 18.71 -7.10 12.80
CA LEU A 33 18.53 -5.70 12.39
C LEU A 33 19.37 -5.38 11.14
N ALA A 34 20.65 -5.76 11.11
CA ALA A 34 21.53 -5.51 9.97
C ALA A 34 21.11 -6.23 8.68
N LEU A 35 20.61 -7.47 8.78
CA LEU A 35 20.07 -8.20 7.63
C LEU A 35 18.85 -7.49 7.04
N ARG A 36 17.96 -6.96 7.89
CA ARG A 36 16.81 -6.16 7.44
C ARG A 36 17.24 -4.85 6.79
N ILE A 37 18.27 -4.17 7.34
CA ILE A 37 18.81 -2.93 6.73
C ILE A 37 19.33 -3.24 5.31
N ARG A 38 20.09 -4.33 5.15
CA ARG A 38 20.52 -4.82 3.83
C ARG A 38 19.32 -5.01 2.91
N ASP A 39 18.31 -5.75 3.35
CA ASP A 39 17.16 -6.10 2.52
C ASP A 39 16.35 -4.87 2.10
N HIS A 40 16.14 -3.90 3.01
CA HIS A 40 15.48 -2.63 2.68
C HIS A 40 16.30 -1.80 1.68
N LEU A 41 17.63 -1.71 1.86
CA LEU A 41 18.52 -1.01 0.92
C LEU A 41 18.47 -1.65 -0.48
N LEU A 42 18.65 -2.97 -0.55
CA LEU A 42 18.63 -3.72 -1.81
C LEU A 42 17.24 -3.71 -2.47
N ALA A 43 16.15 -3.67 -1.71
CA ALA A 43 14.81 -3.63 -2.29
C ALA A 43 14.46 -2.26 -2.88
N GLN A 44 14.91 -1.17 -2.26
CA GLN A 44 14.39 0.17 -2.51
C GLN A 44 15.34 1.09 -3.27
N TYR A 45 16.65 0.85 -3.26
CA TYR A 45 17.66 1.78 -3.79
C TYR A 45 18.65 1.12 -4.76
N ASP A 46 19.12 1.87 -5.75
CA ASP A 46 20.20 1.41 -6.63
C ASP A 46 21.52 1.48 -5.87
N VAL A 47 21.86 0.37 -5.21
CA VAL A 47 22.97 0.25 -4.26
C VAL A 47 23.48 -1.19 -4.23
N GLN A 48 24.77 -1.35 -3.98
CA GLN A 48 25.39 -2.63 -3.64
C GLN A 48 25.55 -2.69 -2.12
N VAL A 49 25.28 -3.84 -1.52
CA VAL A 49 25.47 -4.04 -0.09
C VAL A 49 26.39 -5.24 0.13
N MET A 50 27.38 -5.06 1.00
CA MET A 50 28.16 -6.15 1.57
C MET A 50 27.99 -6.16 3.09
N MET A 51 28.21 -7.33 3.70
CA MET A 51 28.14 -7.47 5.16
C MET A 51 29.44 -8.07 5.70
N THR A 52 29.86 -7.65 6.90
CA THR A 52 31.01 -8.27 7.57
C THR A 52 30.70 -9.68 8.08
N ARG A 53 29.43 -9.95 8.41
CA ARG A 53 28.86 -11.27 8.68
C ARG A 53 27.38 -11.32 8.32
N GLU A 54 26.90 -12.46 7.84
CA GLU A 54 25.48 -12.72 7.56
C GLU A 54 24.90 -13.85 8.43
N THR A 55 25.74 -14.47 9.26
CA THR A 55 25.39 -15.54 10.18
C THR A 55 26.03 -15.29 11.54
N ASP A 56 25.75 -16.14 12.53
CA ASP A 56 26.35 -16.06 13.86
C ASP A 56 27.80 -16.59 13.87
N ILE A 57 28.70 -15.80 13.31
CA ILE A 57 30.14 -16.06 13.29
C ILE A 57 30.90 -14.91 13.95
N TYR A 58 32.03 -15.24 14.57
CA TYR A 58 32.94 -14.24 15.10
C TYR A 58 33.76 -13.60 13.98
N VAL A 59 33.78 -12.27 13.93
CA VAL A 59 34.64 -11.49 13.03
C VAL A 59 35.40 -10.46 13.87
N SER A 60 36.73 -10.48 13.78
CA SER A 60 37.58 -9.56 14.56
C SER A 60 37.37 -8.10 14.10
N LEU A 61 37.61 -7.12 14.98
CA LEU A 61 37.53 -5.70 14.61
C LEU A 61 38.47 -5.36 13.44
N ALA A 62 39.64 -6.00 13.38
CA ALA A 62 40.59 -5.85 12.28
C ALA A 62 40.04 -6.41 10.97
N ASP A 63 39.41 -7.58 11.00
CA ASP A 63 38.82 -8.19 9.80
C ASP A 63 37.61 -7.42 9.29
N ARG A 64 36.76 -6.88 10.16
CA ARG A 64 35.64 -6.01 9.75
C ARG A 64 36.13 -4.83 8.92
N CYS A 65 37.16 -4.15 9.41
CA CYS A 65 37.79 -3.03 8.71
C CYS A 65 38.44 -3.49 7.40
N ARG A 66 39.19 -4.60 7.45
CA ARG A 66 39.88 -5.16 6.30
C ARG A 66 38.90 -5.50 5.18
N LEU A 67 37.81 -6.20 5.48
CA LEU A 67 36.76 -6.57 4.52
C LEU A 67 36.19 -5.33 3.82
N ALA A 68 35.79 -4.31 4.58
CA ALA A 68 35.24 -3.07 4.02
C ALA A 68 36.27 -2.31 3.16
N ASN A 69 37.52 -2.23 3.64
CA ASN A 69 38.60 -1.52 2.95
C ASN A 69 39.01 -2.23 1.65
N GLU A 70 39.17 -3.56 1.67
CA GLU A 70 39.56 -4.36 0.50
C GLU A 70 38.47 -4.38 -0.58
N ALA A 71 37.20 -4.37 -0.19
CA ALA A 71 36.08 -4.28 -1.11
C ALA A 71 35.90 -2.87 -1.72
N GLY A 72 36.59 -1.86 -1.18
CA GLY A 72 36.43 -0.48 -1.62
C GLY A 72 35.05 0.10 -1.31
N ALA A 73 34.47 -0.23 -0.16
CA ALA A 73 33.15 0.28 0.22
C ALA A 73 33.15 1.83 0.32
N ASP A 74 32.08 2.44 -0.16
CA ASP A 74 31.89 3.90 -0.13
C ASP A 74 31.43 4.41 1.26
N TYR A 75 30.82 3.51 2.04
CA TYR A 75 30.28 3.81 3.36
C TYR A 75 30.29 2.57 4.26
N PHE A 76 30.60 2.77 5.55
CA PHE A 76 30.59 1.73 6.59
C PHE A 76 29.58 2.07 7.67
N HIS A 77 28.69 1.11 7.99
CA HIS A 77 27.61 1.27 8.94
C HIS A 77 27.63 0.15 9.98
N SER A 78 28.09 0.46 11.20
CA SER A 78 28.20 -0.48 12.31
C SER A 78 26.92 -0.46 13.15
N VAL A 79 26.32 -1.62 13.38
CA VAL A 79 25.05 -1.78 14.10
C VAL A 79 25.31 -2.46 15.44
N HIS A 80 24.99 -1.76 16.53
CA HIS A 80 25.14 -2.19 17.92
C HIS A 80 23.86 -1.95 18.73
N CYS A 81 23.80 -2.53 19.93
CA CYS A 81 22.86 -2.14 20.98
C CYS A 81 23.63 -1.90 22.28
N ASN A 82 23.22 -0.90 23.04
CA ASN A 82 23.97 -0.47 24.19
C ASN A 82 23.68 -1.34 25.43
N ALA A 83 24.52 -1.21 26.44
CA ALA A 83 24.27 -1.67 27.78
C ALA A 83 25.05 -0.82 28.79
N PHE A 84 24.47 -0.68 29.97
CA PHE A 84 25.10 0.05 31.07
C PHE A 84 24.67 -0.54 32.41
N ASP A 85 25.53 -0.39 33.42
CA ASP A 85 25.31 -0.93 34.77
C ASP A 85 24.08 -0.30 35.45
N ASP A 86 23.82 0.99 35.20
CA ASP A 86 22.58 1.63 35.60
C ASP A 86 21.45 1.22 34.62
N PRO A 87 20.46 0.42 35.06
CA PRO A 87 19.38 -0.02 34.20
C PRO A 87 18.43 1.11 33.78
N ALA A 88 18.56 2.31 34.35
CA ALA A 88 17.83 3.50 33.91
C ALA A 88 18.42 4.13 32.65
N ALA A 89 19.64 3.76 32.24
CA ALA A 89 20.21 4.25 30.98
C ALA A 89 19.41 3.70 29.78
N GLU A 90 18.85 4.61 28.99
CA GLU A 90 18.00 4.29 27.84
C GLU A 90 18.23 5.27 26.69
N GLY A 91 17.73 4.90 25.51
CA GLY A 91 17.69 5.75 24.33
C GLY A 91 18.60 5.31 23.19
N TYR A 92 18.58 6.12 22.14
CA TYR A 92 19.40 5.93 20.93
C TYR A 92 20.56 6.92 20.89
N GLU A 93 21.72 6.47 20.44
CA GLU A 93 22.89 7.30 20.15
C GLU A 93 23.67 6.77 18.94
N ASP A 94 24.42 7.64 18.29
CA ASP A 94 25.33 7.26 17.22
C ASP A 94 26.66 7.99 17.29
N TYR A 95 27.66 7.40 16.63
CA TYR A 95 29.06 7.74 16.79
C TYR A 95 29.75 7.88 15.45
N ILE A 96 30.63 8.89 15.38
CA ILE A 96 31.71 8.98 14.40
C ILE A 96 33.05 9.05 15.15
N HIS A 97 34.17 8.94 14.44
CA HIS A 97 35.48 9.01 15.07
C HIS A 97 35.77 10.40 15.70
N THR A 98 36.48 10.43 16.83
CA THR A 98 36.82 11.68 17.58
C THR A 98 37.65 12.68 16.79
N SER A 99 38.43 12.23 15.81
CA SER A 99 39.25 13.13 14.97
C SER A 99 38.46 13.94 13.94
N LEU A 100 37.16 13.67 13.75
CA LEU A 100 36.35 14.28 12.70
C LEU A 100 35.69 15.58 13.18
N SER A 101 35.65 16.60 12.32
CA SER A 101 34.87 17.81 12.58
C SER A 101 33.36 17.52 12.47
N ASP A 102 32.53 18.30 13.17
CA ASP A 102 31.07 18.19 13.07
C ASP A 102 30.50 18.67 11.72
N THR A 103 31.35 19.24 10.86
CA THR A 103 31.02 19.65 9.49
C THR A 103 31.55 18.67 8.43
N SER A 104 32.28 17.63 8.84
CA SER A 104 32.84 16.62 7.93
C SER A 104 31.73 15.88 7.15
N ARG A 105 32.09 15.29 6.00
CA ARG A 105 31.16 14.45 5.22
C ARG A 105 30.56 13.33 6.08
N THR A 106 31.36 12.70 6.94
CA THR A 106 30.90 11.64 7.84
C THR A 106 29.92 12.17 8.89
N ALA A 107 30.14 13.38 9.42
CA ALA A 107 29.17 14.03 10.31
C ALA A 107 27.84 14.33 9.61
N GLN A 108 27.87 14.79 8.35
CA GLN A 108 26.65 15.01 7.56
C GLN A 108 25.89 13.71 7.28
N ILE A 109 26.61 12.60 7.04
CA ILE A 109 26.02 11.28 6.88
C ILE A 109 25.34 10.82 8.18
N ARG A 110 26.06 10.91 9.31
CA ARG A 110 25.50 10.61 10.64
C ARG A 110 24.25 11.45 10.90
N ASP A 111 24.29 12.75 10.63
CA ASP A 111 23.18 13.66 10.87
C ASP A 111 21.91 13.26 10.09
N ALA A 112 22.05 12.81 8.84
CA ALA A 112 20.93 12.32 8.04
C ALA A 112 20.39 10.97 8.54
N VAL A 113 21.28 10.05 8.92
CA VAL A 113 20.92 8.74 9.50
C VAL A 113 20.21 8.91 10.84
N HIS A 114 20.77 9.72 11.73
CA HIS A 114 20.22 10.07 13.04
C HIS A 114 18.80 10.64 12.93
N ALA A 115 18.58 11.59 12.02
CA ALA A 115 17.29 12.23 11.84
C ALA A 115 16.18 11.25 11.42
N GLU A 116 16.48 10.30 10.53
CA GLU A 116 15.50 9.29 10.10
C GLU A 116 15.20 8.28 11.20
N ILE A 117 16.22 7.83 11.94
CA ILE A 117 16.05 6.87 13.04
C ILE A 117 15.29 7.52 14.20
N MET A 118 15.69 8.72 14.64
CA MET A 118 14.98 9.42 15.70
C MET A 118 13.56 9.82 15.30
N GLY A 119 13.30 10.13 14.03
CA GLY A 119 11.94 10.35 13.53
C GLY A 119 11.04 9.13 13.69
N PHE A 120 11.61 7.92 13.57
CA PHE A 120 10.91 6.66 13.84
C PHE A 120 10.80 6.33 15.34
N LEU A 121 11.85 6.58 16.12
CA LEU A 121 11.91 6.21 17.53
C LEU A 121 11.14 7.15 18.46
N ALA A 122 11.02 8.44 18.12
CA ALA A 122 10.39 9.44 18.97
C ALA A 122 8.93 9.12 19.36
N PRO A 123 8.06 8.59 18.46
CA PRO A 123 6.72 8.11 18.81
C PRO A 123 6.68 6.98 19.86
N TYR A 124 7.77 6.22 20.01
CA TYR A 124 7.89 5.17 21.04
C TYR A 124 8.39 5.72 22.39
N GLY A 125 8.61 7.03 22.51
CA GLY A 125 9.12 7.67 23.72
C GLY A 125 10.62 7.45 23.95
N VAL A 126 11.35 6.92 22.96
CA VAL A 126 12.79 6.66 23.08
C VAL A 126 13.55 7.98 23.21
N GLN A 127 14.45 8.03 24.20
CA GLN A 127 15.30 9.19 24.45
C GLN A 127 16.34 9.38 23.32
N ASP A 128 16.42 10.59 22.78
CA ASP A 128 17.54 11.02 21.95
C ASP A 128 18.74 11.35 22.85
N ARG A 129 19.78 10.51 22.82
CA ARG A 129 21.02 10.74 23.58
C ARG A 129 22.08 11.49 22.77
N GLY A 130 21.73 11.87 21.55
CA GLY A 130 22.50 12.74 20.69
C GLY A 130 23.57 12.03 19.87
N LYS A 131 24.19 12.87 19.03
CA LYS A 131 25.19 12.51 18.04
C LYS A 131 26.59 12.67 18.62
N LYS A 132 27.28 11.56 18.87
CA LYS A 132 28.52 11.51 19.66
C LYS A 132 29.75 11.24 18.81
N LYS A 133 30.91 11.29 19.48
CA LYS A 133 32.21 10.92 18.93
C LYS A 133 32.94 9.98 19.88
N ALA A 134 33.54 8.92 19.34
CA ALA A 134 34.30 7.94 20.10
C ALA A 134 35.46 7.38 19.27
N ASP A 135 36.52 6.92 19.95
CA ASP A 135 37.71 6.33 19.32
C ASP A 135 37.55 4.81 19.09
N PHE A 136 36.40 4.42 18.52
CA PHE A 136 36.11 3.01 18.23
C PHE A 136 36.98 2.50 17.08
N TYR A 137 37.50 1.27 17.23
CA TYR A 137 38.44 0.69 16.28
C TYR A 137 37.91 0.69 14.85
N VAL A 138 36.65 0.26 14.66
CA VAL A 138 36.02 0.21 13.34
C VAL A 138 35.89 1.60 12.71
N LEU A 139 35.53 2.62 13.49
CA LEU A 139 35.45 4.00 13.01
C LEU A 139 36.82 4.61 12.69
N ARG A 140 37.87 4.16 13.38
CA ARG A 140 39.25 4.64 13.20
C ARG A 140 39.97 3.97 12.02
N ARG A 141 39.66 2.70 11.73
CA ARG A 141 40.49 1.84 10.85
C ARG A 141 39.83 1.53 9.51
N THR A 142 38.57 1.88 9.31
CA THR A 142 37.95 1.98 7.99
C THR A 142 38.42 3.24 7.27
N VAL A 143 38.63 3.17 5.96
CA VAL A 143 39.14 4.32 5.16
C VAL A 143 38.05 5.17 4.51
N MET A 144 36.80 4.70 4.54
CA MET A 144 35.61 5.41 4.07
C MET A 144 34.87 6.09 5.23
N SER A 145 33.80 6.85 4.92
CA SER A 145 32.93 7.40 5.99
C SER A 145 32.33 6.26 6.81
N ALA A 146 32.45 6.34 8.13
CA ALA A 146 31.97 5.31 9.04
C ALA A 146 31.09 5.90 10.15
N VAL A 147 29.94 5.26 10.40
CA VAL A 147 29.03 5.58 11.51
C VAL A 147 28.75 4.30 12.28
N LEU A 148 28.67 4.40 13.60
CA LEU A 148 28.21 3.34 14.48
C LEU A 148 26.93 3.80 15.18
N THR A 149 25.92 2.94 15.23
CA THR A 149 24.64 3.21 15.90
C THR A 149 24.45 2.29 17.10
N GLU A 150 24.01 2.85 18.22
CA GLU A 150 23.59 2.12 19.42
C GLU A 150 22.06 2.12 19.49
N ASN A 151 21.46 0.99 19.13
CA ASN A 151 20.03 0.85 18.95
C ASN A 151 19.35 0.40 20.24
N LEU A 152 19.22 1.34 21.19
CA LEU A 152 18.61 1.14 22.52
C LEU A 152 19.51 0.38 23.51
N PHE A 153 19.15 0.40 24.78
CA PHE A 153 19.88 -0.27 25.87
C PHE A 153 19.24 -1.62 26.21
N LEU A 154 19.96 -2.73 26.00
CA LEU A 154 19.45 -4.07 26.33
C LEU A 154 19.26 -4.29 27.83
N THR A 155 19.94 -3.50 28.68
CA THR A 155 19.80 -3.55 30.14
C THR A 155 18.59 -2.77 30.66
N ASN A 156 18.06 -1.80 29.90
CA ASN A 156 16.82 -1.10 30.25
C ASN A 156 15.59 -1.88 29.77
N ALA A 157 14.61 -2.06 30.65
CA ALA A 157 13.45 -2.90 30.38
C ALA A 157 12.47 -2.32 29.34
N GLN A 158 12.36 -0.99 29.25
CA GLN A 158 11.48 -0.31 28.28
C GLN A 158 12.10 -0.40 26.88
N ASP A 159 13.37 -0.03 26.78
CA ASP A 159 14.17 -0.16 25.56
C ASP A 159 14.17 -1.60 25.07
N ALA A 160 14.51 -2.58 25.91
CA ALA A 160 14.57 -3.99 25.54
C ALA A 160 13.21 -4.60 25.15
N ALA A 161 12.07 -4.00 25.54
CA ALA A 161 10.76 -4.46 25.11
C ALA A 161 10.47 -4.17 23.62
N LEU A 162 11.15 -3.18 23.04
CA LEU A 162 10.96 -2.78 21.65
C LEU A 162 11.60 -3.78 20.66
N PRO A 163 12.92 -4.07 20.69
CA PRO A 163 13.56 -4.95 19.71
C PRO A 163 13.19 -6.43 19.87
N ARG A 164 12.51 -6.83 20.96
CA ARG A 164 11.85 -8.15 21.03
C ARG A 164 10.80 -8.32 19.93
N GLN A 165 10.15 -7.23 19.53
CA GLN A 165 9.12 -7.26 18.49
C GLN A 165 9.80 -7.29 17.12
N SER A 166 9.53 -8.34 16.34
CA SER A 166 10.07 -8.45 14.98
C SER A 166 9.68 -7.27 14.10
N GLU A 167 8.51 -6.68 14.33
CA GLU A 167 8.01 -5.54 13.55
C GLU A 167 8.79 -4.26 13.85
N PHE A 168 9.08 -4.02 15.12
CA PHE A 168 9.90 -2.88 15.52
C PHE A 168 11.29 -2.94 14.88
N ARG A 169 11.93 -4.11 14.87
CA ARG A 169 13.23 -4.30 14.19
C ARG A 169 13.16 -4.03 12.70
N ASP A 170 12.05 -4.39 12.03
CA ASP A 170 11.86 -4.11 10.61
C ASP A 170 11.69 -2.63 10.31
N GLN A 171 10.85 -1.95 11.07
CA GLN A 171 10.60 -0.52 10.90
C GLN A 171 11.84 0.32 11.27
N LEU A 172 12.59 -0.09 12.30
CA LEU A 172 13.88 0.49 12.63
C LEU A 172 14.88 0.30 11.48
N ALA A 173 14.99 -0.91 10.94
CA ALA A 173 15.84 -1.18 9.78
C ALA A 173 15.46 -0.33 8.56
N ALA A 174 14.16 -0.13 8.30
CA ALA A 174 13.68 0.74 7.24
C ALA A 174 14.09 2.21 7.47
N ALA A 175 14.08 2.68 8.73
CA ALA A 175 14.55 4.02 9.09
C ALA A 175 16.06 4.18 8.85
N HIS A 176 16.87 3.17 9.21
CA HIS A 176 18.29 3.12 8.85
C HIS A 176 18.50 3.19 7.33
N ALA A 177 17.78 2.35 6.57
CA ALA A 177 17.92 2.30 5.12
C ALA A 177 17.57 3.66 4.46
N ARG A 178 16.49 4.33 4.89
CA ARG A 178 16.15 5.68 4.42
C ARG A 178 17.24 6.70 4.78
N GLY A 179 17.75 6.64 6.01
CA GLY A 179 18.84 7.49 6.48
C GLY A 179 20.09 7.37 5.63
N ILE A 180 20.53 6.13 5.40
CA ILE A 180 21.70 5.81 4.56
C ILE A 180 21.45 6.27 3.12
N ALA A 181 20.27 5.98 2.56
CA ALA A 181 19.93 6.36 1.20
C ALA A 181 19.94 7.87 0.99
N ARG A 182 19.33 8.61 1.92
CA ARG A 182 19.33 10.07 1.91
C ARG A 182 20.74 10.64 2.05
N ALA A 183 21.54 10.09 2.97
CA ALA A 183 22.90 10.54 3.24
C ALA A 183 23.84 10.37 2.04
N LEU A 184 23.70 9.27 1.31
CA LEU A 184 24.55 8.93 0.17
C LEU A 184 23.97 9.40 -1.17
N GLY A 185 22.79 10.03 -1.18
CA GLY A 185 22.09 10.42 -2.40
C GLY A 185 21.74 9.24 -3.29
N LEU A 186 21.49 8.07 -2.68
CA LEU A 186 21.11 6.87 -3.41
C LEU A 186 19.84 7.15 -4.18
N GLN A 187 19.86 6.84 -5.46
CA GLN A 187 18.64 6.88 -6.23
C GLN A 187 17.77 5.73 -5.73
N PRO A 188 16.49 5.98 -5.40
CA PRO A 188 15.54 4.88 -5.34
C PRO A 188 15.74 4.06 -6.61
N LYS A 189 15.79 2.73 -6.49
CA LYS A 189 15.59 1.89 -7.68
C LYS A 189 14.38 2.48 -8.36
N SER A 190 14.44 2.64 -9.67
CA SER A 190 13.35 3.22 -10.44
C SER A 190 12.07 2.43 -10.14
N GLY A 191 11.35 2.84 -9.10
CA GLY A 191 10.06 2.33 -8.66
C GLY A 191 8.96 2.84 -9.58
N GLY A 192 9.35 3.27 -10.80
CA GLY A 192 8.50 3.56 -11.94
C GLY A 192 8.37 2.36 -12.88
N THR A 193 8.39 1.13 -12.35
CA THR A 193 7.90 -0.06 -13.09
C THR A 193 6.73 -0.75 -12.41
N GLY A 194 6.40 -0.36 -11.17
CA GLY A 194 5.16 -0.80 -10.52
C GLY A 194 3.99 0.08 -10.92
N THR A 195 2.81 -0.49 -10.93
CA THR A 195 1.54 0.19 -11.20
C THR A 195 1.30 1.25 -10.12
N PRO A 196 1.21 2.56 -10.45
CA PRO A 196 0.94 3.59 -9.45
C PRO A 196 -0.43 3.40 -8.81
N ILE A 197 -0.54 3.59 -7.48
CA ILE A 197 -1.83 3.62 -6.77
C ILE A 197 -2.57 4.94 -7.03
N LEU A 198 -1.84 6.06 -7.07
CA LEU A 198 -2.38 7.39 -7.29
C LEU A 198 -2.24 7.82 -8.76
N GLY A 199 -3.13 8.69 -9.21
CA GLY A 199 -3.13 9.24 -10.56
C GLY A 199 -4.53 9.40 -11.15
N PRO A 200 -4.64 9.99 -12.35
CA PRO A 200 -5.92 10.06 -13.04
C PRO A 200 -6.41 8.67 -13.44
N ALA A 201 -7.72 8.49 -13.48
CA ALA A 201 -8.33 7.28 -14.02
C ALA A 201 -7.89 7.06 -15.47
N GLN A 202 -7.48 5.83 -15.79
CA GLN A 202 -7.04 5.47 -17.15
C GLN A 202 -8.10 4.73 -17.96
N VAL A 203 -9.20 4.32 -17.32
CA VAL A 203 -10.34 3.66 -17.97
C VAL A 203 -11.64 4.33 -17.53
N SER A 204 -12.69 4.21 -18.35
CA SER A 204 -14.00 4.75 -18.03
C SER A 204 -14.77 3.85 -17.06
N THR A 205 -15.79 4.41 -16.39
CA THR A 205 -16.71 3.65 -15.55
C THR A 205 -17.40 2.53 -16.34
N GLU A 206 -17.79 2.78 -17.60
CA GLU A 206 -18.45 1.76 -18.43
C GLU A 206 -17.49 0.65 -18.87
N GLN A 207 -16.21 0.97 -19.10
CA GLN A 207 -15.18 -0.04 -19.31
C GLN A 207 -15.05 -0.96 -18.09
N ALA A 208 -15.06 -0.40 -16.87
CA ALA A 208 -15.01 -1.18 -15.63
C ALA A 208 -16.25 -2.05 -15.42
N ARG A 209 -17.45 -1.54 -15.70
CA ARG A 209 -18.69 -2.31 -15.65
C ARG A 209 -18.70 -3.45 -16.66
N THR A 210 -18.30 -3.17 -17.91
CA THR A 210 -18.20 -4.17 -18.98
C THR A 210 -17.25 -5.29 -18.58
N TRP A 211 -16.08 -4.94 -18.06
CA TRP A 211 -15.11 -5.91 -17.56
C TRP A 211 -15.68 -6.77 -16.44
N ALA A 212 -16.31 -6.15 -15.44
CA ALA A 212 -16.90 -6.88 -14.31
C ALA A 212 -18.01 -7.85 -14.77
N ARG A 213 -18.90 -7.42 -15.68
CA ARG A 213 -19.93 -8.30 -16.28
C ARG A 213 -19.31 -9.50 -17.01
N LYS A 214 -18.28 -9.27 -17.85
CA LYS A 214 -17.56 -10.33 -18.58
C LYS A 214 -16.85 -11.32 -17.65
N ARG A 215 -16.49 -10.90 -16.44
CA ARG A 215 -15.90 -11.74 -15.40
C ARG A 215 -16.93 -12.44 -14.50
N GLY A 216 -18.22 -12.30 -14.78
CA GLY A 216 -19.29 -12.94 -14.01
C GLY A 216 -19.55 -12.29 -12.65
N ALA A 217 -19.28 -10.99 -12.52
CA ALA A 217 -19.54 -10.25 -11.29
C ALA A 217 -21.04 -10.16 -10.96
N THR A 218 -21.36 -10.00 -9.67
CA THR A 218 -22.73 -9.69 -9.24
C THR A 218 -23.16 -8.31 -9.74
N ALA A 219 -24.47 -8.11 -9.93
CA ALA A 219 -25.01 -6.82 -10.35
C ALA A 219 -24.65 -5.69 -9.36
N GLU A 220 -24.62 -6.01 -8.06
CA GLU A 220 -24.18 -5.10 -7.00
C GLU A 220 -22.71 -4.68 -7.18
N PHE A 221 -21.80 -5.63 -7.43
CA PHE A 221 -20.39 -5.33 -7.66
C PHE A 221 -20.18 -4.48 -8.91
N VAL A 222 -20.91 -4.77 -10.00
CA VAL A 222 -20.90 -3.95 -11.23
C VAL A 222 -21.29 -2.50 -10.91
N GLY A 223 -22.29 -2.30 -10.05
CA GLY A 223 -22.72 -0.97 -9.61
C GLY A 223 -21.68 -0.20 -8.77
N LEU A 224 -20.76 -0.89 -8.09
CA LEU A 224 -19.71 -0.22 -7.31
C LEU A 224 -18.75 0.61 -8.17
N ALA A 225 -18.63 0.32 -9.47
CA ALA A 225 -17.80 1.11 -10.38
C ALA A 225 -18.18 2.60 -10.33
N ASP A 226 -19.47 2.94 -10.21
CA ASP A 226 -19.92 4.34 -10.10
C ASP A 226 -19.40 5.01 -8.84
N LEU A 227 -19.39 4.29 -7.72
CA LEU A 227 -18.88 4.79 -6.45
C LEU A 227 -17.38 5.02 -6.51
N TYR A 228 -16.62 4.07 -7.04
CA TYR A 228 -15.16 4.21 -7.17
C TYR A 228 -14.80 5.41 -8.04
N TRP A 229 -15.38 5.55 -9.23
CA TRP A 229 -15.07 6.65 -10.14
C TRP A 229 -15.52 8.01 -9.59
N ARG A 230 -16.63 8.07 -8.86
CA ARG A 230 -17.11 9.30 -8.23
C ARG A 230 -16.25 9.72 -7.04
N LEU A 231 -15.89 8.80 -6.15
CA LEU A 231 -15.22 9.12 -4.87
C LEU A 231 -13.70 9.25 -4.99
N ALA A 232 -13.05 8.50 -5.89
CA ALA A 232 -11.60 8.47 -6.04
C ALA A 232 -10.91 9.86 -6.14
N PRO A 233 -11.42 10.81 -6.96
CA PRO A 233 -10.81 12.15 -7.06
C PRO A 233 -10.81 12.93 -5.73
N GLU A 234 -11.82 12.71 -4.88
CA GLU A 234 -11.96 13.38 -3.58
C GLU A 234 -11.21 12.66 -2.45
N ARG A 235 -10.75 11.43 -2.71
CA ARG A 235 -10.12 10.53 -1.73
C ARG A 235 -8.68 10.23 -2.14
N GLY A 236 -7.85 11.27 -2.08
CA GLY A 236 -6.39 11.18 -2.29
C GLY A 236 -5.95 11.00 -3.75
N GLY A 237 -6.88 10.97 -4.71
CA GLY A 237 -6.56 10.75 -6.11
C GLY A 237 -6.10 9.32 -6.40
N VAL A 238 -6.63 8.34 -5.66
CA VAL A 238 -6.42 6.92 -5.95
C VAL A 238 -7.00 6.60 -7.32
N ARG A 239 -6.28 5.83 -8.13
CA ARG A 239 -6.79 5.37 -9.43
C ARG A 239 -7.98 4.43 -9.20
N PRO A 240 -9.19 4.78 -9.65
CA PRO A 240 -10.38 3.98 -9.35
C PRO A 240 -10.29 2.56 -9.94
N GLU A 241 -9.62 2.37 -11.08
CA GLU A 241 -9.41 1.04 -11.66
C GLU A 241 -8.51 0.12 -10.82
N VAL A 242 -7.58 0.70 -10.06
CA VAL A 242 -6.71 -0.04 -9.13
C VAL A 242 -7.55 -0.52 -7.95
N ALA A 243 -8.27 0.39 -7.29
CA ALA A 243 -9.11 0.06 -6.14
C ALA A 243 -10.25 -0.90 -6.53
N PHE A 244 -10.87 -0.70 -7.69
CA PHE A 244 -11.92 -1.59 -8.20
C PHE A 244 -11.39 -3.01 -8.53
N SER A 245 -10.18 -3.11 -9.09
CA SER A 245 -9.51 -4.40 -9.33
C SER A 245 -9.18 -5.13 -8.03
N GLN A 246 -8.69 -4.40 -7.02
CA GLN A 246 -8.45 -4.96 -5.69
C GLN A 246 -9.76 -5.43 -5.06
N ALA A 247 -10.85 -4.65 -5.15
CA ALA A 247 -12.16 -5.07 -4.65
C ALA A 247 -12.67 -6.34 -5.35
N ALA A 248 -12.41 -6.49 -6.65
CA ALA A 248 -12.75 -7.71 -7.38
C ALA A 248 -12.00 -8.94 -6.84
N LYS A 249 -10.71 -8.77 -6.49
CA LYS A 249 -9.90 -9.82 -5.87
C LYS A 249 -10.43 -10.20 -4.49
N GLU A 250 -10.66 -9.20 -3.64
CA GLU A 250 -11.07 -9.37 -2.24
C GLU A 250 -12.46 -9.99 -2.11
N THR A 251 -13.38 -9.60 -2.97
CA THR A 251 -14.78 -10.07 -2.92
C THR A 251 -15.05 -11.25 -3.86
N GLY A 252 -14.09 -11.63 -4.69
CA GLY A 252 -14.34 -12.54 -5.81
C GLY A 252 -15.43 -12.00 -6.72
N PHE A 253 -15.29 -10.76 -7.21
CA PHE A 253 -16.29 -10.07 -8.05
C PHE A 253 -17.69 -9.94 -7.41
N GLY A 254 -17.74 -9.72 -6.10
CA GLY A 254 -18.99 -9.56 -5.34
C GLY A 254 -19.65 -10.85 -4.86
N HIS A 255 -18.99 -12.00 -4.98
CA HIS A 255 -19.53 -13.30 -4.53
C HIS A 255 -19.24 -13.61 -3.06
N PHE A 256 -18.23 -12.98 -2.46
CA PHE A 256 -17.90 -13.06 -1.03
C PHE A 256 -17.69 -14.50 -0.52
N GLY A 257 -16.79 -15.25 -1.18
CA GLY A 257 -16.50 -16.65 -0.84
C GLY A 257 -15.78 -16.88 0.50
N GLY A 258 -15.37 -15.83 1.21
CA GLY A 258 -14.64 -15.89 2.48
C GLY A 258 -15.47 -15.49 3.71
N THR A 259 -14.78 -15.00 4.74
CA THR A 259 -15.35 -14.56 6.02
C THR A 259 -16.24 -13.32 5.88
N VAL A 260 -15.78 -12.34 5.09
CA VAL A 260 -16.53 -11.10 4.80
C VAL A 260 -17.80 -11.41 4.01
N LYS A 261 -18.92 -10.76 4.36
CA LYS A 261 -20.24 -10.98 3.75
C LYS A 261 -20.75 -9.75 2.99
N PRO A 262 -21.60 -9.91 1.95
CA PRO A 262 -22.08 -8.80 1.13
C PRO A 262 -22.70 -7.65 1.94
N GLY A 263 -23.56 -7.97 2.90
CA GLY A 263 -24.24 -6.97 3.75
C GLY A 263 -23.34 -6.21 4.73
N TRP A 264 -22.03 -6.50 4.78
CA TRP A 264 -21.07 -5.72 5.56
C TRP A 264 -20.49 -4.54 4.77
N HIS A 265 -20.81 -4.45 3.47
CA HIS A 265 -20.38 -3.38 2.57
C HIS A 265 -18.85 -3.12 2.61
N ASN A 266 -18.05 -4.17 2.81
CA ASN A 266 -16.60 -4.09 2.95
C ASN A 266 -15.95 -4.63 1.66
N PRO A 267 -15.62 -3.76 0.70
CA PRO A 267 -15.14 -4.20 -0.61
C PRO A 267 -13.70 -4.71 -0.59
N ALA A 268 -12.94 -4.51 0.49
CA ALA A 268 -11.49 -4.69 0.48
C ALA A 268 -10.96 -5.49 1.68
N GLY A 269 -11.84 -6.19 2.40
CA GLY A 269 -11.46 -7.00 3.55
C GLY A 269 -10.86 -6.20 4.71
N LEU A 270 -11.23 -4.91 4.84
CA LEU A 270 -10.65 -4.05 5.88
C LEU A 270 -10.97 -4.58 7.27
N LYS A 271 -9.92 -4.77 8.06
CA LYS A 271 -10.03 -5.22 9.45
C LYS A 271 -10.29 -4.07 10.41
N THR A 272 -10.95 -4.34 11.54
CA THR A 272 -11.12 -3.37 12.64
C THR A 272 -9.76 -2.95 13.20
N PHE A 273 -9.73 -1.91 14.03
CA PHE A 273 -8.48 -1.46 14.66
C PHE A 273 -7.69 -2.60 15.33
N ARG A 274 -8.39 -3.55 15.98
CA ARG A 274 -7.79 -4.70 16.69
C ARG A 274 -7.18 -5.74 15.76
N GLY A 275 -7.60 -5.80 14.49
CA GLY A 275 -7.25 -6.90 13.61
C GLY A 275 -7.86 -8.23 14.07
N GLY A 276 -7.19 -9.32 13.72
CA GLY A 276 -7.61 -10.68 14.05
C GLY A 276 -7.24 -11.67 12.94
N ALA A 277 -7.58 -12.94 13.13
CA ALA A 277 -7.37 -14.00 12.13
C ALA A 277 -8.30 -13.81 10.92
N ASP A 278 -7.97 -14.42 9.79
CA ASP A 278 -8.75 -14.27 8.54
C ASP A 278 -10.11 -15.00 8.60
N ASP A 279 -10.23 -16.00 9.48
CA ASP A 279 -11.46 -16.75 9.73
C ASP A 279 -12.32 -16.16 10.86
N ASP A 280 -11.91 -15.03 11.46
CA ASP A 280 -12.64 -14.36 12.54
C ASP A 280 -13.57 -13.24 11.99
N PRO A 281 -14.91 -13.41 12.03
CA PRO A 281 -15.86 -12.39 11.61
C PRO A 281 -15.77 -11.07 12.38
N ALA A 282 -15.30 -11.08 13.63
CA ALA A 282 -15.16 -9.90 14.47
C ALA A 282 -13.93 -9.05 14.10
N ALA A 283 -12.97 -9.65 13.37
CA ALA A 283 -11.79 -8.98 12.90
C ALA A 283 -12.08 -7.96 11.78
N TYR A 284 -13.25 -8.02 11.13
CA TYR A 284 -13.56 -7.22 9.94
C TYR A 284 -14.49 -6.03 10.24
N GLN A 285 -14.20 -4.89 9.61
CA GLN A 285 -15.07 -3.72 9.64
C GLN A 285 -16.37 -4.01 8.90
N LYS A 286 -17.47 -3.46 9.42
CA LYS A 286 -18.81 -3.52 8.83
C LYS A 286 -19.27 -2.09 8.60
N PHE A 287 -19.47 -1.74 7.34
CA PHE A 287 -19.81 -0.38 6.96
C PHE A 287 -21.32 -0.22 6.82
N PRO A 288 -21.87 0.96 7.20
CA PRO A 288 -23.31 1.22 7.13
C PRO A 288 -23.84 1.27 5.69
N SER A 289 -22.96 1.49 4.70
CA SER A 289 -23.29 1.52 3.27
C SER A 289 -22.06 1.22 2.41
N TRP A 290 -22.29 0.90 1.14
CA TRP A 290 -21.22 0.78 0.14
C TRP A 290 -20.41 2.06 -0.04
N GLU A 291 -21.04 3.22 0.10
CA GLU A 291 -20.33 4.51 0.03
C GLU A 291 -19.32 4.65 1.17
N ALA A 292 -19.69 4.27 2.39
CA ALA A 292 -18.76 4.26 3.52
C ALA A 292 -17.63 3.24 3.33
N GLY A 293 -17.92 2.03 2.87
CA GLY A 293 -16.90 1.01 2.63
C GLY A 293 -15.94 1.33 1.49
N VAL A 294 -16.43 1.89 0.38
CA VAL A 294 -15.59 2.35 -0.73
C VAL A 294 -14.75 3.56 -0.29
N THR A 295 -15.31 4.47 0.50
CA THR A 295 -14.54 5.58 1.09
C THR A 295 -13.41 5.08 1.98
N ALA A 296 -13.68 4.11 2.88
CA ALA A 296 -12.66 3.49 3.72
C ALA A 296 -11.55 2.84 2.89
N HIS A 297 -11.91 2.11 1.83
CA HIS A 297 -10.95 1.49 0.93
C HIS A 297 -10.05 2.51 0.25
N LEU A 298 -10.63 3.55 -0.36
CA LEU A 298 -9.88 4.60 -1.04
C LEU A 298 -8.98 5.36 -0.07
N ASP A 299 -9.48 5.72 1.11
CA ASP A 299 -8.68 6.40 2.13
C ASP A 299 -7.49 5.51 2.58
N HIS A 300 -7.69 4.20 2.75
CA HIS A 300 -6.60 3.28 3.10
C HIS A 300 -5.51 3.22 2.03
N LEU A 301 -5.90 3.11 0.76
CA LEU A 301 -4.94 3.12 -0.36
C LEU A 301 -4.20 4.45 -0.48
N ALA A 302 -4.91 5.57 -0.31
CA ALA A 302 -4.33 6.90 -0.32
C ALA A 302 -3.32 7.09 0.82
N LEU A 303 -3.62 6.59 2.02
CA LEU A 303 -2.70 6.56 3.14
C LEU A 303 -1.42 5.78 2.80
N TYR A 304 -1.56 4.59 2.24
CA TYR A 304 -0.42 3.74 1.86
C TYR A 304 0.47 4.43 0.84
N ALA A 305 -0.15 5.09 -0.15
CA ALA A 305 0.55 5.82 -1.19
C ALA A 305 1.15 7.16 -0.74
N GLY A 306 0.87 7.59 0.49
CA GLY A 306 1.34 8.86 1.02
C GLY A 306 0.70 10.05 0.30
N ALA A 307 -0.59 9.94 -0.02
CA ALA A 307 -1.33 11.01 -0.69
C ALA A 307 -1.31 12.31 0.12
N PRO A 308 -1.21 13.48 -0.52
CA PRO A 308 -1.32 14.76 0.17
C PRO A 308 -2.63 14.86 0.96
N GLY A 309 -2.55 15.37 2.21
CA GLY A 309 -3.72 15.50 3.10
C GLY A 309 -4.05 14.24 3.92
N TYR A 310 -3.22 13.20 3.86
CA TYR A 310 -3.35 11.99 4.67
C TYR A 310 -2.34 11.97 5.83
N PRO A 311 -2.67 11.34 6.97
CA PRO A 311 -3.92 10.65 7.29
C PRO A 311 -5.12 11.60 7.45
N ARG A 312 -6.31 11.17 7.02
CA ARG A 312 -7.57 11.91 7.18
C ARG A 312 -8.20 11.64 8.55
N LYS A 313 -8.85 12.68 9.10
CA LYS A 313 -9.62 12.57 10.34
C LYS A 313 -11.06 12.09 10.10
N ASP A 314 -11.60 12.37 8.93
CA ASP A 314 -12.97 12.10 8.51
C ASP A 314 -13.07 10.84 7.64
N THR A 315 -12.37 9.79 8.05
CA THR A 315 -12.38 8.50 7.37
C THR A 315 -13.20 7.47 8.14
N PRO A 316 -13.99 6.63 7.45
CA PRO A 316 -14.66 5.49 8.07
C PRO A 316 -13.71 4.31 8.37
N ASP A 317 -12.46 4.35 7.93
CA ASP A 317 -11.48 3.28 8.16
C ASP A 317 -10.86 3.34 9.57
N GLU A 318 -11.19 2.38 10.42
CA GLU A 318 -10.61 2.27 11.77
C GLU A 318 -9.09 1.98 11.77
N ARG A 319 -8.54 1.45 10.67
CA ARG A 319 -7.10 1.16 10.53
C ARG A 319 -6.35 2.24 9.75
N HIS A 320 -6.86 3.46 9.76
CA HIS A 320 -6.23 4.63 9.15
C HIS A 320 -5.07 5.19 10.00
N LEU A 321 -4.10 4.32 10.30
CA LEU A 321 -3.03 4.58 11.24
C LEU A 321 -1.92 5.42 10.60
N PRO A 322 -1.44 6.51 11.23
CA PRO A 322 -0.34 7.32 10.71
C PRO A 322 0.93 6.53 10.38
N SER A 323 1.18 5.41 11.07
CA SER A 323 2.30 4.49 10.81
C SER A 323 2.25 3.83 9.42
N ARG A 324 1.10 3.85 8.75
CA ARG A 324 0.91 3.32 7.39
C ARG A 324 1.07 4.37 6.31
N PHE A 325 1.38 5.61 6.66
CA PHE A 325 1.55 6.69 5.69
C PHE A 325 2.76 6.44 4.78
N GLY A 326 2.53 6.44 3.47
CA GLY A 326 3.61 6.40 2.47
C GLY A 326 4.37 5.08 2.42
N VAL A 327 3.84 4.00 3.00
CA VAL A 327 4.52 2.71 3.02
C VAL A 327 4.78 2.19 1.60
N THR A 328 3.84 2.35 0.64
CA THR A 328 4.03 1.93 -0.76
C THR A 328 3.30 2.85 -1.73
N ARG A 329 3.94 3.23 -2.85
CA ARG A 329 3.31 4.04 -3.92
C ARG A 329 2.72 3.20 -5.06
N THR A 330 2.99 1.90 -5.07
CA THR A 330 2.65 0.98 -6.17
C THR A 330 1.76 -0.16 -5.70
N VAL A 331 0.91 -0.66 -6.59
CA VAL A 331 -0.01 -1.78 -6.32
C VAL A 331 0.76 -3.03 -5.90
N GLU A 332 1.87 -3.34 -6.57
CA GLU A 332 2.72 -4.49 -6.30
C GLU A 332 3.26 -4.47 -4.87
N GLY A 333 3.60 -3.29 -4.35
CA GLY A 333 4.07 -3.08 -2.98
C GLY A 333 2.98 -3.18 -1.90
N LEU A 334 1.72 -3.46 -2.27
CA LEU A 334 0.67 -3.83 -1.33
C LEU A 334 0.88 -5.25 -0.76
N GLY A 335 1.72 -6.07 -1.39
CA GLY A 335 2.12 -7.39 -0.89
C GLY A 335 3.42 -7.36 -0.08
N GLY A 336 3.48 -8.18 0.95
CA GLY A 336 4.67 -8.36 1.80
C GLY A 336 4.37 -8.14 3.27
N ARG A 337 5.38 -8.40 4.10
CA ARG A 337 5.22 -8.25 5.56
C ARG A 337 4.77 -6.83 5.91
N ASP A 338 3.74 -6.75 6.74
CA ASP A 338 3.19 -5.49 7.28
C ASP A 338 2.64 -4.54 6.21
N ARG A 339 2.30 -5.10 5.04
CA ARG A 339 1.57 -4.44 3.95
C ARG A 339 0.07 -4.73 4.03
N TRP A 340 -0.62 -4.49 2.92
CA TRP A 340 -2.05 -4.78 2.82
C TRP A 340 -2.33 -6.26 3.08
N ALA A 341 -1.50 -7.12 2.46
CA ALA A 341 -1.50 -8.55 2.72
C ALA A 341 -0.06 -9.07 2.91
N PRO A 342 0.15 -10.03 3.81
CA PRO A 342 1.48 -10.56 4.13
C PRO A 342 2.13 -11.28 2.94
N THR A 343 1.33 -11.77 1.99
CA THR A 343 1.80 -12.50 0.81
C THR A 343 2.50 -11.55 -0.17
N PRO A 344 3.77 -11.79 -0.54
CA PRO A 344 4.50 -10.92 -1.47
C PRO A 344 3.83 -10.78 -2.85
N ASP A 345 3.19 -11.84 -3.36
CA ASP A 345 2.48 -11.83 -4.67
C ASP A 345 1.11 -11.11 -4.62
N TYR A 346 0.68 -10.59 -3.47
CA TYR A 346 -0.65 -10.00 -3.34
C TYR A 346 -0.89 -8.85 -4.34
N GLY A 347 0.00 -7.85 -4.33
CA GLY A 347 -0.10 -6.72 -5.24
C GLY A 347 0.15 -7.10 -6.69
N VAL A 348 1.14 -7.96 -6.92
CA VAL A 348 1.51 -8.46 -8.26
C VAL A 348 0.33 -9.19 -8.93
N SER A 349 -0.39 -10.02 -8.18
CA SER A 349 -1.57 -10.73 -8.68
C SER A 349 -2.76 -9.81 -8.94
N ILE A 350 -2.92 -8.69 -8.22
CA ILE A 350 -3.94 -7.68 -8.59
C ILE A 350 -3.65 -7.15 -9.98
N VAL A 351 -2.38 -6.80 -10.25
CA VAL A 351 -1.97 -6.24 -11.54
C VAL A 351 -2.12 -7.29 -12.65
N ARG A 352 -1.59 -8.49 -12.44
CA ARG A 352 -1.58 -9.59 -13.41
C ARG A 352 -2.98 -10.14 -13.71
N ASP A 353 -3.77 -10.46 -12.69
CA ASP A 353 -4.97 -11.29 -12.83
C ASP A 353 -6.27 -10.48 -12.94
N TYR A 354 -6.22 -9.18 -12.61
CA TYR A 354 -7.40 -8.31 -12.60
C TYR A 354 -7.17 -7.07 -13.46
N LEU A 355 -6.26 -6.19 -13.04
CA LEU A 355 -6.08 -4.87 -13.65
C LEU A 355 -5.67 -4.97 -15.12
N ALA A 356 -4.72 -5.83 -15.48
CA ALA A 356 -4.29 -5.99 -16.87
C ALA A 356 -5.45 -6.28 -17.83
N SER A 357 -6.39 -7.16 -17.43
CA SER A 357 -7.57 -7.47 -18.23
C SER A 357 -8.62 -6.34 -18.26
N LEU A 358 -8.74 -5.59 -17.17
CA LEU A 358 -9.59 -4.40 -17.11
C LEU A 358 -9.08 -3.31 -18.07
N MET A 359 -7.78 -3.05 -18.07
CA MET A 359 -7.14 -2.01 -18.89
C MET A 359 -7.33 -2.22 -20.39
N VAL A 360 -7.42 -3.46 -20.86
CA VAL A 360 -7.60 -3.80 -22.28
C VAL A 360 -9.06 -4.09 -22.67
N THR A 361 -9.98 -4.10 -21.70
CA THR A 361 -11.40 -4.30 -21.99
C THR A 361 -11.94 -3.10 -22.76
N GLN A 362 -12.60 -3.32 -23.89
CA GLN A 362 -13.33 -2.25 -24.55
C GLN A 362 -14.65 -2.01 -23.83
N ALA A 363 -14.96 -0.74 -23.54
CA ALA A 363 -16.30 -0.37 -23.09
C ALA A 363 -17.31 -0.81 -24.15
N GLU A 364 -18.40 -1.46 -23.73
CA GLU A 364 -19.50 -1.68 -24.64
C GLU A 364 -20.08 -0.31 -25.05
N PRO A 365 -20.30 -0.08 -26.36
CA PRO A 365 -20.88 1.17 -26.80
C PRO A 365 -22.22 1.37 -26.10
N GLU A 366 -22.36 2.45 -25.31
CA GLU A 366 -23.67 2.91 -24.83
C GLU A 366 -24.66 3.04 -26.00
N ASP A 367 -24.14 3.27 -27.21
CA ASP A 367 -24.85 3.34 -28.47
C ASP A 367 -25.77 2.15 -28.75
N GLU A 368 -25.49 0.91 -28.34
CA GLU A 368 -26.42 -0.19 -28.67
C GLU A 368 -27.63 -0.17 -27.73
N VAL A 369 -27.44 0.10 -26.45
CA VAL A 369 -28.53 0.23 -25.47
C VAL A 369 -29.33 1.51 -25.69
N VAL A 370 -28.66 2.62 -26.01
CA VAL A 370 -29.30 3.89 -26.37
C VAL A 370 -30.08 3.72 -27.68
N ARG A 371 -29.49 3.12 -28.71
CA ARG A 371 -30.17 2.84 -30.00
C ARG A 371 -31.33 1.87 -29.83
N LEU A 372 -31.21 0.84 -28.99
CA LEU A 372 -32.30 -0.07 -28.67
C LEU A 372 -33.41 0.63 -27.89
N ARG A 373 -33.08 1.55 -26.98
CA ARG A 373 -34.09 2.37 -26.26
C ARG A 373 -34.81 3.32 -27.21
N GLU A 374 -34.09 3.98 -28.11
CA GLU A 374 -34.67 4.84 -29.14
C GLU A 374 -35.58 4.02 -30.08
N GLN A 375 -35.13 2.84 -30.54
CA GLN A 375 -35.94 1.92 -31.35
C GLN A 375 -37.19 1.44 -30.60
N VAL A 376 -37.10 1.17 -29.29
CA VAL A 376 -38.25 0.79 -28.48
C VAL A 376 -39.27 1.92 -28.38
N GLU A 377 -38.83 3.17 -28.18
CA GLU A 377 -39.73 4.32 -28.15
C GLU A 377 -40.34 4.62 -29.54
N GLU A 378 -39.58 4.47 -30.62
CA GLU A 378 -40.11 4.55 -31.99
C GLU A 378 -41.17 3.49 -32.27
N LEU A 379 -40.93 2.24 -31.86
CA LEU A 379 -41.88 1.13 -32.00
C LEU A 379 -43.15 1.33 -31.17
N LYS A 380 -43.04 1.83 -29.93
CA LYS A 380 -44.20 2.20 -29.11
C LYS A 380 -45.03 3.29 -29.77
N ALA A 381 -44.38 4.32 -30.31
CA ALA A 381 -45.08 5.40 -31.02
C ALA A 381 -45.75 4.90 -32.30
N ALA A 382 -45.12 3.97 -33.03
CA ALA A 382 -45.70 3.34 -34.22
C ALA A 382 -46.91 2.46 -33.88
N LEU A 383 -46.82 1.67 -32.80
CA LEU A 383 -47.92 0.83 -32.32
C LEU A 383 -49.13 1.70 -31.92
N ALA A 384 -48.90 2.78 -31.16
CA ALA A 384 -49.96 3.72 -30.78
C ALA A 384 -50.65 4.36 -32.00
N ARG A 385 -49.89 4.74 -33.04
CA ARG A 385 -50.46 5.25 -34.31
C ARG A 385 -51.29 4.18 -35.03
N SER A 386 -50.85 2.92 -35.03
CA SER A 386 -51.57 1.82 -35.65
C SER A 386 -52.88 1.50 -34.93
N GLU A 387 -52.90 1.55 -33.61
CA GLU A 387 -54.12 1.35 -32.81
C GLU A 387 -55.13 2.47 -33.05
N VAL A 388 -54.69 3.73 -33.09
CA VAL A 388 -55.55 4.88 -33.42
C VAL A 388 -56.10 4.77 -34.84
N ALA A 389 -55.27 4.39 -35.81
CA ALA A 389 -55.71 4.19 -37.19
C ALA A 389 -56.74 3.04 -37.32
N ARG A 390 -56.54 1.94 -36.56
CA ARG A 390 -57.49 0.82 -36.50
C ARG A 390 -58.83 1.26 -35.91
N MET A 391 -58.82 2.01 -34.80
CA MET A 391 -60.03 2.54 -34.18
C MET A 391 -60.79 3.49 -35.12
N ALA A 392 -60.08 4.39 -35.81
CA ALA A 392 -60.68 5.30 -36.78
C ALA A 392 -61.31 4.56 -37.98
N ALA A 393 -60.67 3.49 -38.45
CA ALA A 393 -61.21 2.65 -39.53
C ALA A 393 -62.46 1.87 -39.09
N GLU A 394 -62.48 1.35 -37.86
CA GLU A 394 -63.64 0.68 -37.27
C GLU A 394 -64.82 1.64 -37.09
N GLU A 395 -64.56 2.87 -36.67
CA GLU A 395 -65.57 3.92 -36.54
C GLU A 395 -66.09 4.41 -37.91
N ALA A 396 -65.21 4.62 -38.89
CA ALA A 396 -65.61 4.93 -40.25
C ALA A 396 -66.50 3.81 -40.85
N ALA A 397 -66.13 2.55 -40.63
CA ALA A 397 -66.93 1.40 -41.07
C ALA A 397 -68.29 1.34 -40.35
N ARG A 398 -68.36 1.72 -39.07
CA ARG A 398 -69.62 1.85 -38.31
C ARG A 398 -70.51 2.93 -38.93
N LEU A 399 -69.97 4.12 -39.16
CA LEU A 399 -70.70 5.23 -39.79
C LEU A 399 -71.19 4.88 -41.19
N CYS A 400 -70.36 4.21 -42.01
CA CYS A 400 -70.78 3.71 -43.32
C CYS A 400 -71.96 2.74 -43.20
N ARG A 401 -71.93 1.78 -42.26
CA ARG A 401 -73.04 0.84 -42.02
C ARG A 401 -74.33 1.55 -41.57
N GLU A 402 -74.21 2.55 -40.69
CA GLU A 402 -75.35 3.37 -40.24
C GLU A 402 -75.97 4.16 -41.40
N ARG A 403 -75.14 4.80 -42.22
CA ARG A 403 -75.59 5.53 -43.42
C ARG A 403 -76.26 4.60 -44.42
N LEU A 404 -75.70 3.41 -44.64
CA LEU A 404 -76.27 2.41 -45.53
C LEU A 404 -77.64 1.94 -45.04
N ARG A 405 -77.81 1.72 -43.72
CA ARG A 405 -79.11 1.40 -43.12
C ARG A 405 -80.12 2.52 -43.33
N GLN A 406 -79.75 3.77 -43.04
CA GLN A 406 -80.64 4.93 -43.26
C GLN A 406 -81.08 5.05 -44.72
N ILE A 407 -80.18 4.82 -45.68
CA ILE A 407 -80.52 4.83 -47.11
C ILE A 407 -81.50 3.70 -47.45
N VAL A 408 -81.28 2.49 -46.91
CA VAL A 408 -82.17 1.34 -47.11
C VAL A 408 -83.55 1.57 -46.47
N ASP A 409 -83.60 2.18 -45.28
CA ASP A 409 -84.86 2.49 -44.59
C ASP A 409 -85.66 3.56 -45.34
N LEU A 410 -85.01 4.65 -45.78
CA LEU A 410 -85.65 5.68 -46.63
C LEU A 410 -86.18 5.12 -47.96
N ALA A 411 -85.44 4.19 -48.57
CA ALA A 411 -85.87 3.52 -49.79
C ALA A 411 -87.08 2.60 -49.57
N ARG A 412 -87.25 2.04 -48.37
CA ARG A 412 -88.42 1.22 -47.99
C ARG A 412 -89.66 2.06 -47.68
N GLU A 413 -89.49 3.28 -47.18
CA GLU A 413 -90.60 4.22 -46.94
C GLU A 413 -91.11 4.91 -48.22
N SER A 414 -90.34 4.82 -49.32
CA SER A 414 -90.63 5.45 -50.62
C SER A 414 -91.37 4.53 -51.61
N VAL A 415 -91.72 3.31 -51.18
CA VAL A 415 -92.46 2.29 -51.94
C VAL A 415 -93.73 1.97 -51.16
#